data_AF-A0A8B7J1I0-F1
#
_entry.id   AF-A0A8B7J1I0-F1
#
_cell.length_a   1.000
_cell.length_b   1.000
_cell.length_c   1.000
_cell.angle_alpha   90.00
_cell.angle_beta   90.00
_cell.angle_gamma   90.00
#
_symmetry.space_group_name_H-M   'P 1'
#
loop_
_entity.id
_entity.type
_entity.pdbx_description
1 polymer ?
#
loop_
_entity_poly.entity_id
_entity_poly.type
_entity_poly.pdbx_seq_one_letter_code
_entity_poly.pdbx_strand_id
1 'polypeptide(L)'
;MPNWPEVYFRKGKVLHDSGFVGDALQLFLQCLALDEDFLPAKLEVERTLCDVLSPENLGESLKESAWNSPHVRNKPFILGSEVTESCCNLQLCTEQSLGESAILQPVSGSLNRAQSAHALNSTKDLAKEDGLKRVSSEPLLSGQEKGALLKRKLSFSEQDTVVFEDGRNKHKKQGENTKRDTTLAYGTIPGNLIDVSDFECSLCMRLFFEPVTTPCGHTFCKGCLERCLDHAPQCPLCKESLKEYLASRRYSITELLEELIMKYLSDELYERKRIHAEETAEHSNLTKNVPMFVCTMAYPTVPCPLHVFEPRYRLMIRRSMETGTKQFGMCISDSQNGFADYGCMLQIRNVHFLPDGRSVVDTVGGKRFRVLRRGMKDGYCTADIEYLEDVKVADEEELKKLRELHNFVYNQACSWFQNLRNKFRTQILQHFGPMPDREENIQVTL
;
A
#
# COMPACT_ATOMS: atom_id res chain seq x y z
N MET A 1 -11.86 13.81 9.06
CA MET A 1 -12.54 13.96 7.75
C MET A 1 -11.52 14.48 6.74
N PRO A 2 -11.65 14.21 5.43
CA PRO A 2 -10.76 14.79 4.42
C PRO A 2 -10.90 16.34 4.42
N ASN A 3 -9.78 17.07 4.41
CA ASN A 3 -9.71 18.55 4.45
C ASN A 3 -10.11 19.17 3.09
N TRP A 4 -11.33 18.93 2.65
CA TRP A 4 -11.83 19.39 1.35
C TRP A 4 -12.97 20.39 1.57
N PRO A 5 -12.82 21.67 1.17
CA PRO A 5 -13.85 22.70 1.34
C PRO A 5 -15.22 22.25 0.81
N GLU A 6 -15.25 21.56 -0.34
CA GLU A 6 -16.46 21.03 -0.98
C GLU A 6 -17.24 20.04 -0.09
N VAL A 7 -16.55 19.22 0.71
CA VAL A 7 -17.19 18.22 1.60
C VAL A 7 -17.88 18.92 2.76
N TYR A 8 -17.21 19.91 3.36
CA TYR A 8 -17.79 20.74 4.41
C TYR A 8 -18.97 21.56 3.86
N PHE A 9 -18.87 22.07 2.64
CA PHE A 9 -19.92 22.85 2.00
C PHE A 9 -21.19 22.02 1.75
N ARG A 10 -21.05 20.82 1.16
CA ARG A 10 -22.18 19.91 0.96
C ARG A 10 -22.83 19.49 2.27
N LYS A 11 -22.03 19.21 3.30
CA LYS A 11 -22.55 18.87 4.64
C LYS A 11 -23.28 20.06 5.27
N GLY A 12 -22.71 21.26 5.16
CA GLY A 12 -23.35 22.51 5.61
C GLY A 12 -24.68 22.75 4.93
N LYS A 13 -24.77 22.53 3.62
CA LYS A 13 -26.02 22.67 2.85
C LYS A 13 -27.12 21.72 3.34
N VAL A 14 -26.78 20.45 3.60
CA VAL A 14 -27.74 19.47 4.13
C VAL A 14 -28.26 19.89 5.51
N LEU A 15 -27.39 20.41 6.39
CA LEU A 15 -27.80 20.90 7.71
C LEU A 15 -28.64 22.18 7.62
N HIS A 16 -28.30 23.08 6.69
CA HIS A 16 -29.06 24.30 6.43
C HIS A 16 -30.48 23.97 5.97
N ASP A 17 -30.62 23.07 4.98
CA ASP A 17 -31.91 22.60 4.47
C ASP A 17 -32.72 21.83 5.53
N SER A 18 -32.04 21.28 6.54
CA SER A 18 -32.65 20.58 7.68
C SER A 18 -33.00 21.51 8.86
N GLY A 19 -32.78 22.82 8.74
CA GLY A 19 -33.09 23.82 9.76
C GLY A 19 -32.04 23.95 10.88
N PHE A 20 -30.90 23.27 10.78
CA PHE A 20 -29.79 23.39 11.73
C PHE A 20 -28.85 24.52 11.30
N VAL A 21 -29.36 25.75 11.36
CA VAL A 21 -28.70 26.95 10.79
C VAL A 21 -27.35 27.23 11.46
N GLY A 22 -27.23 27.05 12.78
CA GLY A 22 -25.98 27.28 13.51
C GLY A 22 -24.86 26.30 13.12
N ASP A 23 -25.19 25.00 13.02
CA ASP A 23 -24.23 23.96 12.63
C ASP A 23 -23.83 24.09 11.15
N ALA A 24 -24.78 24.50 10.30
CA ALA A 24 -24.51 24.81 8.89
C ALA A 24 -23.54 25.98 8.75
N LEU A 25 -23.75 27.07 9.50
CA LEU A 25 -22.88 28.24 9.50
C LEU A 25 -21.45 27.89 9.95
N GLN A 26 -21.31 27.04 10.98
CA GLN A 26 -20.00 26.57 11.43
C GLN A 26 -19.27 25.78 10.33
N LEU A 27 -19.98 24.93 9.57
CA LEU A 27 -19.38 24.18 8.47
C LEU A 27 -19.01 25.08 7.30
N PHE A 28 -19.80 26.11 6.97
CA PHE A 28 -19.44 27.08 5.93
C PHE A 28 -18.22 27.92 6.31
N LEU A 29 -18.11 28.37 7.56
CA LEU A 29 -16.91 29.04 8.06
C LEU A 29 -15.69 28.12 8.05
N GLN A 30 -15.88 26.82 8.31
CA GLN A 30 -14.81 25.83 8.19
C GLN A 30 -14.40 25.58 6.73
N CYS A 31 -15.30 25.77 5.75
CA CYS A 31 -14.93 25.81 4.32
C CYS A 31 -13.99 26.97 4.04
N LEU A 32 -14.37 28.18 4.49
CA LEU A 32 -13.60 29.40 4.26
C LEU A 32 -12.26 29.41 4.99
N ALA A 33 -12.15 28.71 6.12
CA ALA A 33 -10.88 28.50 6.83
C ALA A 33 -9.92 27.55 6.07
N LEU A 34 -10.44 26.72 5.15
CA LEU A 34 -9.65 25.81 4.31
C LEU A 34 -9.36 26.40 2.92
N ASP A 35 -10.27 27.24 2.41
CA ASP A 35 -10.16 27.95 1.13
C ASP A 35 -10.92 29.28 1.23
N GLU A 36 -10.19 30.38 1.41
CA GLU A 36 -10.75 31.72 1.59
C GLU A 36 -11.50 32.22 0.34
N ASP A 37 -11.15 31.71 -0.84
CA ASP A 37 -11.71 32.11 -2.14
C ASP A 37 -12.91 31.23 -2.55
N PHE A 38 -13.37 30.33 -1.68
CA PHE A 38 -14.49 29.44 -1.95
C PHE A 38 -15.84 30.20 -1.95
N LEU A 39 -16.13 30.84 -3.08
CA LEU A 39 -17.27 31.74 -3.31
C LEU A 39 -18.64 31.17 -2.87
N PRO A 40 -18.97 29.88 -3.11
CA PRO A 40 -20.25 29.33 -2.68
C PRO A 40 -20.47 29.37 -1.16
N ALA A 41 -19.42 29.08 -0.37
CA ALA A 41 -19.53 29.14 1.09
C ALA A 41 -19.67 30.59 1.58
N LYS A 42 -18.97 31.54 0.95
CA LYS A 42 -19.07 32.96 1.29
C LYS A 42 -20.49 33.50 1.11
N LEU A 43 -21.12 33.16 -0.02
CA LEU A 43 -22.51 33.56 -0.31
C LEU A 43 -23.51 32.97 0.69
N GLU A 44 -23.33 31.70 1.09
CA GLU A 44 -24.20 31.08 2.09
C GLU A 44 -23.98 31.67 3.49
N VAL A 45 -22.73 31.97 3.89
CA VAL A 45 -22.45 32.68 5.14
C VAL A 45 -23.11 34.06 5.17
N GLU A 46 -22.96 34.84 4.10
CA GLU A 46 -23.59 36.16 3.98
C GLU A 46 -25.12 36.06 4.04
N ARG A 47 -25.72 35.10 3.32
CA ARG A 47 -27.16 34.87 3.36
C ARG A 47 -27.64 34.48 4.75
N THR A 48 -27.02 33.47 5.36
CA THR A 48 -27.41 32.99 6.70
C THR A 48 -27.26 34.09 7.75
N LEU A 49 -26.21 34.90 7.68
CA LEU A 49 -26.03 36.03 8.60
C LEU A 49 -27.07 37.13 8.35
N CYS A 50 -27.40 37.45 7.10
CA CYS A 50 -28.48 38.38 6.78
C CYS A 50 -29.84 37.88 7.31
N ASP A 51 -30.13 36.59 7.19
CA ASP A 51 -31.38 36.00 7.65
C ASP A 51 -31.49 35.99 9.18
N VAL A 52 -30.37 35.73 9.88
CA VAL A 52 -30.30 35.74 11.36
C VAL A 52 -30.34 37.15 11.94
N LEU A 53 -29.78 38.14 11.23
CA LEU A 53 -29.67 39.53 11.70
C LEU A 53 -30.82 40.44 11.23
N SER A 54 -31.74 39.94 10.40
CA SER A 54 -32.90 40.71 9.94
C SER A 54 -33.96 40.88 11.05
N PRO A 55 -34.49 42.09 11.27
CA PRO A 55 -35.37 42.41 12.40
C PRO A 55 -36.77 41.76 12.35
N GLU A 56 -37.08 40.97 11.31
CA GLU A 56 -38.38 40.33 11.11
C GLU A 56 -38.49 38.90 11.69
N ASN A 57 -37.38 38.28 12.13
CA ASN A 57 -37.36 36.90 12.65
C ASN A 57 -37.02 36.80 14.16
N LEU A 58 -37.50 37.73 14.98
CA LEU A 58 -37.31 37.73 16.43
C LEU A 58 -38.29 36.81 17.20
N GLY A 59 -38.87 35.81 16.52
CA GLY A 59 -39.97 35.04 17.09
C GLY A 59 -40.18 33.65 16.54
N GLU A 60 -39.16 32.83 16.27
CA GLU A 60 -39.28 31.35 16.40
C GLU A 60 -37.94 30.60 16.19
N SER A 61 -37.62 29.72 17.15
CA SER A 61 -36.61 28.64 17.11
C SER A 61 -35.11 28.98 17.14
N LEU A 62 -34.64 29.44 18.30
CA LEU A 62 -33.42 28.86 18.88
C LEU A 62 -33.84 27.62 19.68
N LYS A 63 -33.67 26.43 19.11
CA LYS A 63 -33.66 25.21 19.92
C LYS A 63 -32.31 25.13 20.63
N GLU A 64 -32.27 25.63 21.85
CA GLU A 64 -31.18 25.33 22.79
C GLU A 64 -31.13 23.82 23.05
N SER A 65 -29.94 23.23 22.93
CA SER A 65 -29.62 21.96 23.60
C SER A 65 -28.48 22.18 24.58
N ALA A 66 -28.80 21.93 25.84
CA ALA A 66 -28.01 22.16 27.04
C ALA A 66 -26.95 21.07 27.32
N TRP A 67 -25.71 21.53 27.49
CA TRP A 67 -24.68 21.19 28.50
C TRP A 67 -24.26 19.73 28.78
N ASN A 68 -22.93 19.48 28.70
CA ASN A 68 -22.11 19.15 29.88
C ASN A 68 -20.60 19.38 29.61
N SER A 69 -19.98 20.16 30.50
CA SER A 69 -18.53 20.34 30.67
C SER A 69 -18.22 20.17 32.17
N PRO A 70 -17.00 19.75 32.55
CA PRO A 70 -16.43 20.19 33.82
C PRO A 70 -15.29 21.20 33.61
N HIS A 71 -15.41 22.29 34.38
CA HIS A 71 -14.52 23.43 34.56
C HIS A 71 -13.05 23.12 34.85
N VAL A 72 -12.14 24.01 34.42
CA VAL A 72 -11.28 24.84 35.31
C VAL A 72 -11.09 26.23 34.67
N ARG A 73 -10.88 27.24 35.53
CA ARG A 73 -11.30 28.65 35.48
C ARG A 73 -10.19 29.62 35.00
N ASN A 74 -10.60 30.58 34.15
CA ASN A 74 -10.15 31.98 33.94
C ASN A 74 -9.27 32.61 35.05
N LYS A 75 -8.36 33.59 34.89
CA LYS A 75 -7.97 34.68 33.92
C LYS A 75 -6.83 35.48 34.67
N PRO A 76 -6.39 36.71 34.31
CA PRO A 76 -5.84 37.30 33.08
C PRO A 76 -4.50 38.06 33.36
N PHE A 77 -4.08 38.98 32.47
CA PHE A 77 -3.07 40.08 32.56
C PHE A 77 -1.78 39.89 31.72
N ILE A 78 -1.68 40.63 30.60
CA ILE A 78 -1.09 41.97 30.38
C ILE A 78 0.43 41.90 30.17
N LEU A 79 0.81 42.33 28.97
CA LEU A 79 2.15 42.50 28.43
C LEU A 79 2.76 43.82 28.93
N GLY A 80 3.98 43.76 29.45
CA GLY A 80 4.76 44.94 29.81
C GLY A 80 6.23 44.64 30.14
N SER A 81 7.08 44.96 29.16
CA SER A 81 8.43 45.57 29.26
C SER A 81 9.69 44.82 29.71
N GLU A 82 10.76 45.24 29.01
CA GLU A 82 12.20 45.30 29.35
C GLU A 82 13.05 44.03 29.12
N VAL A 83 13.85 43.96 28.04
CA VAL A 83 15.12 44.65 27.73
C VAL A 83 16.25 44.25 28.70
N THR A 84 17.22 43.49 28.19
CA THR A 84 18.67 43.80 28.27
C THR A 84 19.47 42.81 27.42
N GLU A 85 20.50 43.37 26.78
CA GLU A 85 21.43 42.79 25.81
C GLU A 85 22.46 41.83 26.44
N SER A 86 23.03 40.93 25.63
CA SER A 86 24.48 40.95 25.35
C SER A 86 24.85 39.96 24.22
N CYS A 87 25.65 40.48 23.29
CA CYS A 87 26.29 39.90 22.10
C CYS A 87 27.55 39.10 22.56
N CYS A 88 28.17 38.15 21.85
CA CYS A 88 28.92 38.31 20.60
C CYS A 88 29.42 36.96 20.04
N ASN A 89 29.62 36.96 18.72
CA ASN A 89 30.21 35.97 17.82
C ASN A 89 31.67 35.54 18.13
N LEU A 90 32.12 34.44 17.50
CA LEU A 90 33.41 34.39 16.76
C LEU A 90 33.53 33.16 15.83
N GLN A 91 34.44 33.27 14.87
CA GLN A 91 34.42 32.79 13.49
C GLN A 91 35.67 31.93 13.14
N LEU A 92 35.60 31.22 12.00
CA LEU A 92 36.59 30.48 11.17
C LEU A 92 38.11 30.48 11.52
N CYS A 93 38.81 29.39 11.10
CA CYS A 93 40.14 29.43 10.45
C CYS A 93 40.51 28.15 9.64
N THR A 94 41.62 28.22 8.89
CA THR A 94 41.91 27.71 7.53
C THR A 94 43.10 26.70 7.44
N GLU A 95 43.34 26.13 6.25
CA GLU A 95 44.37 25.17 5.79
C GLU A 95 45.87 25.53 5.98
N GLN A 96 46.78 24.52 5.97
CA GLN A 96 48.04 24.44 5.17
C GLN A 96 48.84 23.10 5.32
N SER A 97 49.84 22.92 4.45
CA SER A 97 50.45 21.72 3.81
C SER A 97 51.84 21.20 4.30
N LEU A 98 52.27 19.96 3.90
CA LEU A 98 53.56 19.56 3.20
C LEU A 98 54.20 18.18 3.60
N GLY A 99 54.69 17.42 2.59
CA GLY A 99 55.81 16.41 2.58
C GLY A 99 55.49 14.98 3.08
N GLU A 100 55.93 13.83 2.55
CA GLU A 100 57.06 13.41 1.68
C GLU A 100 56.80 12.01 1.03
N SER A 101 57.57 11.70 -0.02
CA SER A 101 57.61 10.47 -0.84
C SER A 101 58.27 9.25 -0.16
N ALA A 102 57.83 8.03 -0.51
CA ALA A 102 58.73 6.89 -0.67
C ALA A 102 58.18 5.85 -1.67
N ILE A 103 59.04 5.51 -2.64
CA ILE A 103 58.88 4.54 -3.73
C ILE A 103 59.30 3.15 -3.21
N LEU A 104 58.54 2.09 -3.46
CA LEU A 104 59.07 0.73 -3.63
C LEU A 104 58.25 -0.08 -4.67
N GLN A 105 58.99 -0.73 -5.55
CA GLN A 105 58.58 -1.52 -6.71
C GLN A 105 58.26 -3.00 -6.37
N PRO A 106 57.71 -3.79 -7.31
CA PRO A 106 56.86 -4.96 -7.03
C PRO A 106 57.63 -6.28 -7.03
N VAL A 107 57.10 -7.29 -6.33
CA VAL A 107 57.51 -8.69 -6.49
C VAL A 107 56.37 -9.48 -7.12
N SER A 108 56.72 -10.11 -8.24
CA SER A 108 55.94 -11.00 -9.09
C SER A 108 55.56 -12.31 -8.40
N GLY A 109 54.31 -12.73 -8.54
CA GLY A 109 53.84 -14.07 -8.23
C GLY A 109 52.68 -14.45 -9.14
N SER A 110 53.01 -15.19 -10.20
CA SER A 110 52.11 -15.70 -11.24
C SER A 110 51.20 -16.80 -10.69
N LEU A 111 49.88 -16.71 -10.90
CA LEU A 111 49.02 -17.89 -11.02
C LEU A 111 47.98 -17.68 -12.13
N ASN A 112 47.86 -18.74 -12.93
CA ASN A 112 47.31 -18.76 -14.27
C ASN A 112 45.78 -18.67 -14.32
N ARG A 113 45.32 -17.69 -15.09
CA ARG A 113 44.22 -17.73 -16.07
C ARG A 113 43.58 -19.11 -16.31
N ALA A 114 42.27 -19.19 -16.08
CA ALA A 114 41.35 -19.97 -16.90
C ALA A 114 40.49 -19.00 -17.72
N GLN A 115 40.58 -19.10 -19.05
CA GLN A 115 39.81 -18.32 -20.01
C GLN A 115 38.45 -18.95 -20.24
N SER A 116 37.41 -18.12 -20.37
CA SER A 116 36.45 -18.33 -21.44
C SER A 116 35.83 -17.00 -21.91
N ALA A 117 35.87 -16.84 -23.23
CA ALA A 117 35.08 -16.02 -24.13
C ALA A 117 35.17 -14.47 -24.09
N HIS A 118 35.82 -13.95 -25.13
CA HIS A 118 35.78 -12.58 -25.64
C HIS A 118 34.46 -12.27 -26.37
N ALA A 119 34.01 -11.00 -26.24
CA ALA A 119 33.41 -10.10 -27.26
C ALA A 119 32.59 -9.04 -26.46
N LEU A 120 32.69 -7.70 -26.57
CA LEU A 120 33.17 -6.74 -27.57
C LEU A 120 33.62 -5.46 -26.83
N ASN A 121 34.67 -4.78 -27.31
CA ASN A 121 34.90 -3.37 -27.00
C ASN A 121 34.34 -2.53 -28.15
N SER A 122 33.39 -1.64 -27.85
CA SER A 122 33.20 -0.39 -28.59
C SER A 122 33.05 0.73 -27.59
N THR A 123 33.96 1.68 -27.68
CA THR A 123 34.06 2.90 -26.87
C THR A 123 32.88 3.84 -27.15
N LYS A 124 32.31 4.41 -26.08
CA LYS A 124 31.95 5.84 -25.98
C LYS A 124 31.55 6.21 -24.56
N ASP A 125 32.10 7.35 -24.15
CA ASP A 125 32.07 7.97 -22.83
C ASP A 125 30.77 8.72 -22.50
N LEU A 126 30.57 8.92 -21.17
CA LEU A 126 29.77 9.94 -20.45
C LEU A 126 28.23 9.76 -20.34
N ALA A 127 27.74 9.43 -19.14
CA ALA A 127 27.30 10.40 -18.12
C ALA A 127 26.79 9.68 -16.85
N LYS A 128 27.06 10.27 -15.68
CA LYS A 128 26.64 9.80 -14.35
C LYS A 128 25.13 9.94 -14.17
N GLU A 129 24.47 8.89 -13.70
CA GLU A 129 23.28 8.98 -12.84
C GLU A 129 23.35 7.93 -11.72
N ASP A 130 22.94 8.35 -10.53
CA ASP A 130 22.91 7.58 -9.29
C ASP A 130 21.84 6.47 -9.38
N GLY A 131 22.25 5.23 -9.24
CA GLY A 131 21.49 4.07 -9.71
C GLY A 131 20.50 3.50 -8.69
N LEU A 132 19.23 3.91 -8.76
CA LEU A 132 18.12 3.00 -8.45
C LEU A 132 17.85 2.15 -9.69
N LYS A 133 18.22 0.86 -9.63
CA LYS A 133 18.04 -0.09 -10.73
C LYS A 133 16.55 -0.29 -11.00
N ARG A 134 16.01 0.36 -12.04
CA ARG A 134 14.75 -0.03 -12.67
C ARG A 134 15.02 -1.28 -13.50
N VAL A 135 14.34 -2.37 -13.17
CA VAL A 135 14.23 -3.52 -14.06
C VAL A 135 12.74 -3.79 -14.22
N SER A 136 12.25 -3.56 -15.44
CA SER A 136 10.93 -4.02 -15.88
C SER A 136 11.11 -5.41 -16.46
N SER A 137 10.23 -6.34 -16.10
CA SER A 137 10.26 -7.70 -16.64
C SER A 137 9.07 -7.91 -17.57
N GLU A 138 9.23 -7.55 -18.85
CA GLU A 138 8.31 -7.97 -19.91
C GLU A 138 8.53 -9.46 -20.22
N PRO A 139 7.46 -10.28 -20.32
CA PRO A 139 7.60 -11.65 -20.82
C PRO A 139 7.72 -11.64 -22.35
N LEU A 140 8.75 -12.29 -22.89
CA LEU A 140 8.78 -12.72 -24.29
C LEU A 140 7.79 -13.87 -24.47
N LEU A 141 6.63 -13.57 -25.06
CA LEU A 141 5.72 -14.58 -25.59
C LEU A 141 6.26 -15.05 -26.95
N SER A 142 6.71 -16.30 -27.01
CA SER A 142 6.92 -17.01 -28.27
C SER A 142 6.07 -18.28 -28.29
N GLY A 143 5.38 -18.53 -29.41
CA GLY A 143 4.84 -19.86 -29.75
C GLY A 143 3.32 -20.07 -29.62
N GLN A 144 2.57 -19.51 -30.58
CA GLN A 144 1.37 -20.06 -31.25
C GLN A 144 0.74 -21.36 -30.71
N GLU A 145 -0.38 -21.25 -29.99
CA GLU A 145 -1.43 -22.29 -29.97
C GLU A 145 -2.84 -21.67 -30.04
N LYS A 146 -3.67 -22.25 -30.90
CA LYS A 146 -5.06 -21.85 -31.17
C LYS A 146 -5.94 -22.28 -30.00
N GLY A 147 -6.58 -21.34 -29.31
CA GLY A 147 -7.56 -21.60 -28.25
C GLY A 147 -8.84 -20.80 -28.47
N ALA A 148 -9.96 -21.49 -28.63
CA ALA A 148 -11.24 -20.97 -29.08
C ALA A 148 -11.86 -19.91 -28.14
N LEU A 149 -12.36 -18.84 -28.75
CA LEU A 149 -13.25 -17.85 -28.14
C LEU A 149 -14.56 -18.53 -27.71
N LEU A 150 -14.72 -18.80 -26.42
CA LEU A 150 -16.03 -19.10 -25.84
C LEU A 150 -16.83 -17.81 -25.64
N LYS A 151 -17.38 -17.29 -26.75
CA LYS A 151 -18.52 -16.37 -26.72
C LYS A 151 -19.74 -17.16 -26.25
N ARG A 152 -20.17 -16.98 -25.00
CA ARG A 152 -21.48 -17.48 -24.58
C ARG A 152 -22.55 -16.52 -25.11
N LYS A 153 -23.31 -16.99 -26.10
CA LYS A 153 -24.48 -16.33 -26.65
C LYS A 153 -25.54 -16.20 -25.55
N LEU A 154 -25.99 -14.98 -25.29
CA LEU A 154 -27.29 -14.74 -24.64
C LEU A 154 -28.37 -14.97 -25.70
N SER A 155 -29.23 -15.95 -25.46
CA SER A 155 -30.44 -16.19 -26.25
C SER A 155 -31.45 -15.09 -25.94
N PHE A 156 -31.70 -14.26 -26.95
CA PHE A 156 -32.81 -13.32 -27.02
C PHE A 156 -34.11 -14.14 -27.13
N SER A 157 -35.05 -13.93 -26.21
CA SER A 157 -36.45 -14.29 -26.40
C SER A 157 -37.27 -13.01 -26.29
N GLU A 158 -37.90 -12.64 -27.40
CA GLU A 158 -38.88 -11.57 -27.52
C GLU A 158 -40.24 -11.98 -26.94
N GLN A 159 -41.11 -10.98 -26.74
CA GLN A 159 -42.50 -10.95 -26.22
C GLN A 159 -42.62 -10.52 -24.74
N ASP A 160 -43.32 -9.46 -24.35
CA ASP A 160 -44.23 -8.56 -25.07
C ASP A 160 -44.21 -7.15 -24.46
N THR A 161 -44.35 -6.16 -25.34
CA THR A 161 -44.67 -4.77 -25.05
C THR A 161 -46.11 -4.62 -24.55
N VAL A 162 -46.33 -4.03 -23.38
CA VAL A 162 -47.59 -3.34 -23.06
C VAL A 162 -47.28 -2.00 -22.39
N VAL A 163 -47.55 -0.95 -23.14
CA VAL A 163 -47.68 0.44 -22.70
C VAL A 163 -49.02 0.57 -21.96
N PHE A 164 -49.06 1.23 -20.81
CA PHE A 164 -50.27 1.97 -20.40
C PHE A 164 -49.91 3.24 -19.63
N GLU A 165 -50.43 4.35 -20.17
CA GLU A 165 -50.47 5.70 -19.63
C GLU A 165 -51.55 5.87 -18.54
N ASP A 166 -51.29 6.87 -17.69
CA ASP A 166 -52.14 7.83 -16.98
C ASP A 166 -53.55 7.45 -16.47
N GLY A 167 -53.84 7.82 -15.22
CA GLY A 167 -55.14 7.55 -14.61
C GLY A 167 -55.32 8.08 -13.18
N ARG A 168 -55.63 9.37 -13.08
CA ARG A 168 -56.16 10.04 -11.88
C ARG A 168 -57.35 9.28 -11.27
N ASN A 169 -57.44 9.23 -9.94
CA ASN A 169 -58.74 9.28 -9.27
C ASN A 169 -58.69 9.97 -7.89
N LYS A 170 -59.57 10.97 -7.77
CA LYS A 170 -59.96 11.66 -6.53
C LYS A 170 -60.97 10.79 -5.77
N HIS A 171 -60.89 10.76 -4.44
CA HIS A 171 -61.98 10.65 -3.42
C HIS A 171 -61.25 10.40 -2.08
N LYS A 172 -61.63 10.86 -0.90
CA LYS A 172 -62.64 11.76 -0.32
C LYS A 172 -62.16 11.95 1.14
N LYS A 173 -62.17 13.18 1.66
CA LYS A 173 -61.82 13.52 3.05
C LYS A 173 -62.62 12.67 4.05
N GLN A 174 -61.94 12.08 5.04
CA GLN A 174 -62.34 12.13 6.44
C GLN A 174 -61.08 12.34 7.27
N GLY A 175 -61.10 13.40 8.07
CA GLY A 175 -59.98 13.79 8.92
C GLY A 175 -60.02 13.03 10.23
N GLU A 176 -58.86 12.61 10.69
CA GLU A 176 -58.63 12.36 12.09
C GLU A 176 -57.23 12.87 12.45
N ASN A 177 -57.20 13.72 13.47
CA ASN A 177 -56.09 14.54 13.87
C ASN A 177 -55.22 13.71 14.82
N THR A 178 -54.10 13.19 14.34
CA THR A 178 -53.10 12.54 15.21
C THR A 178 -51.76 13.20 14.99
N LYS A 179 -51.22 13.74 16.09
CA LYS A 179 -49.95 14.46 16.20
C LYS A 179 -48.85 13.63 15.53
N ARG A 180 -48.20 14.21 14.52
CA ARG A 180 -47.02 13.64 13.87
C ARG A 180 -45.81 13.83 14.76
N ASP A 181 -45.50 12.84 15.58
CA ASP A 181 -44.13 12.66 16.03
C ASP A 181 -43.29 12.23 14.84
N THR A 182 -42.39 13.13 14.42
CA THR A 182 -41.46 12.88 13.32
C THR A 182 -40.23 12.21 13.91
N THR A 183 -40.36 10.92 14.22
CA THR A 183 -39.21 10.01 14.33
C THR A 183 -39.11 9.28 13.00
N LEU A 184 -38.01 9.49 12.26
CA LEU A 184 -37.65 8.63 11.13
C LEU A 184 -37.36 7.22 11.67
N ALA A 185 -38.41 6.42 11.87
CA ALA A 185 -38.28 5.00 12.00
C ALA A 185 -37.93 4.47 10.61
N TYR A 186 -36.66 4.14 10.36
CA TYR A 186 -36.29 3.30 9.24
C TYR A 186 -37.12 2.01 9.37
N GLY A 187 -38.16 1.88 8.55
CA GLY A 187 -39.00 0.69 8.53
C GLY A 187 -38.13 -0.53 8.25
N THR A 188 -38.30 -1.59 9.04
CA THR A 188 -37.66 -2.88 8.76
C THR A 188 -38.13 -3.34 7.37
N ILE A 189 -37.20 -3.42 6.42
CA ILE A 189 -37.48 -3.96 5.09
C ILE A 189 -37.82 -5.45 5.27
N PRO A 190 -38.97 -5.92 4.77
CA PRO A 190 -39.28 -7.34 4.77
C PRO A 190 -38.15 -8.13 4.11
N GLY A 191 -37.59 -9.13 4.80
CA GLY A 191 -36.40 -9.87 4.33
C GLY A 191 -36.60 -10.58 2.98
N ASN A 192 -37.84 -10.80 2.55
CA ASN A 192 -38.19 -11.37 1.24
C ASN A 192 -38.06 -10.39 0.07
N LEU A 193 -37.75 -9.12 0.32
CA LEU A 193 -37.50 -8.09 -0.71
C LEU A 193 -36.01 -7.85 -0.96
N ILE A 194 -35.13 -8.50 -0.19
CA ILE A 194 -33.68 -8.36 -0.31
C ILE A 194 -33.12 -9.68 -0.82
N ASP A 195 -32.42 -9.62 -1.96
CA ASP A 195 -31.72 -10.76 -2.53
C ASP A 195 -30.19 -10.58 -2.42
N VAL A 196 -29.46 -11.68 -2.51
CA VAL A 196 -28.00 -11.67 -2.53
C VAL A 196 -27.47 -10.80 -3.67
N SER A 197 -28.17 -10.78 -4.82
CA SER A 197 -27.79 -9.97 -5.98
C SER A 197 -27.73 -8.47 -5.72
N ASP A 198 -28.51 -7.98 -4.75
CA ASP A 198 -28.54 -6.55 -4.38
C ASP A 198 -27.22 -6.10 -3.72
N PHE A 199 -26.45 -7.06 -3.19
CA PHE A 199 -25.19 -6.84 -2.48
C PHE A 199 -24.01 -7.51 -3.19
N GLU A 200 -24.07 -7.68 -4.50
CA GLU A 200 -22.98 -8.24 -5.28
C GLU A 200 -21.96 -7.17 -5.72
N CYS A 201 -20.68 -7.53 -5.59
CA CYS A 201 -19.60 -6.73 -6.13
C CYS A 201 -19.45 -6.94 -7.63
N SER A 202 -19.60 -5.88 -8.41
CA SER A 202 -19.42 -5.87 -9.88
C SER A 202 -18.03 -6.28 -10.40
N LEU A 203 -17.03 -6.47 -9.52
CA LEU A 203 -15.69 -6.92 -9.90
C LEU A 203 -15.47 -8.42 -9.71
N CYS A 204 -15.99 -8.99 -8.62
CA CYS A 204 -15.83 -10.41 -8.33
C CYS A 204 -17.11 -11.23 -8.48
N MET A 205 -18.25 -10.58 -8.71
CA MET A 205 -19.58 -11.19 -8.85
C MET A 205 -19.92 -12.10 -7.65
N ARG A 206 -19.56 -11.64 -6.45
CA ARG A 206 -19.81 -12.30 -5.17
C ARG A 206 -20.39 -11.26 -4.22
N LEU A 207 -21.05 -11.73 -3.16
CA LEU A 207 -21.45 -10.88 -2.02
C LEU A 207 -20.29 -9.99 -1.56
N PHE A 208 -20.60 -8.71 -1.33
CA PHE A 208 -19.64 -7.73 -0.82
C PHE A 208 -18.95 -8.25 0.44
N PHE A 209 -17.63 -8.06 0.47
CA PHE A 209 -16.80 -8.34 1.63
C PHE A 209 -15.93 -7.12 1.90
N GLU A 210 -16.07 -6.54 3.10
CA GLU A 210 -15.55 -5.20 3.44
C GLU A 210 -15.93 -4.17 2.35
N PRO A 211 -17.24 -3.87 2.16
CA PRO A 211 -17.69 -2.97 1.10
C PRO A 211 -17.11 -1.57 1.27
N VAL A 212 -16.55 -1.01 0.21
CA VAL A 212 -16.00 0.35 0.18
C VAL A 212 -16.68 1.13 -0.93
N THR A 213 -17.28 2.26 -0.56
CA THR A 213 -17.93 3.17 -1.50
C THR A 213 -16.96 4.30 -1.86
N THR A 214 -16.64 4.37 -3.14
CA THR A 214 -15.75 5.39 -3.70
C THR A 214 -16.41 6.78 -3.67
N PRO A 215 -15.64 7.89 -3.75
CA PRO A 215 -16.19 9.25 -3.81
C PRO A 215 -17.18 9.49 -4.97
N CYS A 216 -17.09 8.69 -6.04
CA CYS A 216 -18.02 8.72 -7.17
C CYS A 216 -19.32 7.92 -6.94
N GLY A 217 -19.53 7.34 -5.75
CA GLY A 217 -20.75 6.63 -5.35
C GLY A 217 -20.79 5.14 -5.68
N HIS A 218 -19.77 4.58 -6.33
CA HIS A 218 -19.72 3.15 -6.65
C HIS A 218 -19.10 2.33 -5.52
N THR A 219 -19.68 1.17 -5.22
CA THR A 219 -19.26 0.26 -4.15
C THR A 219 -18.59 -1.00 -4.68
N PHE A 220 -17.50 -1.41 -4.03
CA PHE A 220 -16.74 -2.63 -4.33
C PHE A 220 -16.30 -3.33 -3.04
N CYS A 221 -15.91 -4.61 -3.12
CA CYS A 221 -15.09 -5.18 -2.04
C CYS A 221 -13.78 -4.39 -1.94
N LYS A 222 -13.32 -4.07 -0.72
CA LYS A 222 -12.05 -3.35 -0.49
C LYS A 222 -10.89 -3.92 -1.30
N GLY A 223 -10.64 -5.24 -1.18
CA GLY A 223 -9.55 -5.90 -1.90
C GLY A 223 -9.72 -5.92 -3.43
N CYS A 224 -10.95 -5.85 -3.95
CA CYS A 224 -11.20 -5.76 -5.39
C CYS A 224 -10.90 -4.35 -5.91
N LEU A 225 -11.33 -3.31 -5.19
CA LEU A 225 -11.01 -1.93 -5.52
C LEU A 225 -9.50 -1.70 -5.50
N GLU A 226 -8.81 -2.13 -4.43
CA GLU A 226 -7.36 -2.00 -4.32
C GLU A 226 -6.63 -2.67 -5.49
N ARG A 227 -7.08 -3.87 -5.91
CA ARG A 227 -6.49 -4.55 -7.07
C ARG A 227 -6.70 -3.75 -8.37
N CYS A 228 -7.85 -3.13 -8.58
CA CYS A 228 -8.06 -2.26 -9.74
C CYS A 228 -7.17 -1.02 -9.69
N LEU A 229 -7.03 -0.40 -8.52
CA LEU A 229 -6.16 0.76 -8.29
C LEU A 229 -4.66 0.44 -8.41
N ASP A 230 -4.29 -0.85 -8.36
CA ASP A 230 -2.94 -1.29 -8.69
C ASP A 230 -2.58 -1.09 -10.17
N HIS A 231 -3.58 -1.11 -11.06
CA HIS A 231 -3.39 -0.93 -12.50
C HIS A 231 -3.69 0.50 -12.97
N ALA A 232 -4.80 1.08 -12.52
CA ALA A 232 -5.22 2.42 -12.93
C ALA A 232 -5.96 3.13 -11.79
N PRO A 233 -5.61 4.40 -11.46
CA PRO A 233 -6.26 5.16 -10.39
C PRO A 233 -7.60 5.75 -10.84
N GLN A 234 -8.50 4.91 -11.35
CA GLN A 234 -9.82 5.28 -11.85
C GLN A 234 -10.87 4.32 -11.32
N CYS A 235 -12.10 4.79 -11.15
CA CYS A 235 -13.23 3.95 -10.83
C CYS A 235 -13.45 2.91 -11.94
N PRO A 236 -13.56 1.60 -11.62
CA PRO A 236 -13.78 0.58 -12.64
C PRO A 236 -15.07 0.77 -13.45
N LEU A 237 -16.12 1.33 -12.84
CA LEU A 237 -17.45 1.50 -13.43
C LEU A 237 -17.59 2.80 -14.24
N CYS A 238 -17.33 3.97 -13.63
CA CYS A 238 -17.56 5.26 -14.30
C CYS A 238 -16.28 5.96 -14.81
N LYS A 239 -15.10 5.38 -14.57
CA LYS A 239 -13.77 5.95 -14.94
C LYS A 239 -13.39 7.27 -14.27
N GLU A 240 -14.17 7.73 -13.29
CA GLU A 240 -13.84 8.89 -12.47
C GLU A 240 -12.48 8.72 -11.79
N SER A 241 -11.70 9.80 -11.70
CA SER A 241 -10.35 9.76 -11.13
C SER A 241 -10.39 9.46 -9.63
N LEU A 242 -9.61 8.47 -9.20
CA LEU A 242 -9.47 8.07 -7.79
C LEU A 242 -8.04 8.29 -7.28
N LYS A 243 -7.25 9.17 -7.91
CA LYS A 243 -5.84 9.42 -7.55
C LYS A 243 -5.63 9.84 -6.10
N GLU A 244 -6.42 10.79 -5.60
CA GLU A 244 -6.32 11.27 -4.23
C GLU A 244 -6.80 10.23 -3.23
N TYR A 245 -7.82 9.46 -3.63
CA TYR A 245 -8.33 8.35 -2.84
C TYR A 245 -7.24 7.28 -2.66
N LEU A 246 -6.57 6.90 -3.75
CA LEU A 246 -5.39 6.03 -3.74
C LEU A 246 -4.25 6.61 -2.90
N ALA A 247 -3.94 7.90 -3.05
CA ALA A 247 -2.87 8.56 -2.32
C ALA A 247 -3.10 8.53 -0.79
N SER A 248 -4.35 8.69 -0.36
CA SER A 248 -4.72 8.64 1.05
C SER A 248 -4.70 7.22 1.64
N ARG A 249 -4.89 6.19 0.81
CA ARG A 249 -5.14 4.78 1.20
C ARG A 249 -6.18 4.59 2.30
N ARG A 250 -7.14 5.52 2.41
CA ARG A 250 -8.24 5.44 3.37
C ARG A 250 -9.46 4.80 2.73
N TYR A 251 -9.41 3.48 2.58
CA TYR A 251 -10.53 2.67 2.13
C TYR A 251 -11.43 2.32 3.31
N SER A 252 -12.27 3.28 3.71
CA SER A 252 -13.22 3.09 4.80
C SER A 252 -14.34 2.14 4.40
N ILE A 253 -14.60 1.16 5.26
CA ILE A 253 -15.74 0.25 5.09
C ILE A 253 -17.03 1.07 5.17
N THR A 254 -17.98 0.76 4.29
CA THR A 254 -19.30 1.36 4.25
C THR A 254 -20.17 0.64 5.28
N GLU A 255 -20.12 1.10 6.52
CA GLU A 255 -20.76 0.48 7.69
C GLU A 255 -22.23 0.13 7.45
N LEU A 256 -23.01 1.04 6.83
CA LEU A 256 -24.41 0.78 6.49
C LEU A 256 -24.59 -0.49 5.63
N LEU A 257 -23.73 -0.70 4.63
CA LEU A 257 -23.84 -1.90 3.78
C LEU A 257 -23.44 -3.15 4.54
N GLU A 258 -22.42 -3.06 5.40
CA GLU A 258 -22.01 -4.17 6.25
C GLU A 258 -23.12 -4.57 7.24
N GLU A 259 -23.79 -3.60 7.86
CA GLU A 259 -24.93 -3.82 8.75
C GLU A 259 -26.12 -4.45 8.04
N LEU A 260 -26.46 -3.98 6.84
CA LEU A 260 -27.54 -4.55 6.03
C LEU A 260 -27.25 -5.99 5.62
N ILE A 261 -26.02 -6.26 5.14
CA ILE A 261 -25.60 -7.62 4.79
C ILE A 261 -25.64 -8.52 6.03
N MET A 262 -25.13 -8.05 7.17
CA MET A 262 -25.14 -8.83 8.41
C MET A 262 -26.57 -9.11 8.90
N LYS A 263 -27.50 -8.18 8.71
CA LYS A 263 -28.89 -8.30 9.17
C LYS A 263 -29.72 -9.24 8.28
N TYR A 264 -29.56 -9.16 6.96
CA TYR A 264 -30.44 -9.84 6.02
C TYR A 264 -29.79 -11.05 5.32
N LEU A 265 -28.46 -11.13 5.25
CA LEU A 265 -27.69 -12.13 4.51
C LEU A 265 -26.56 -12.73 5.38
N SER A 266 -26.88 -13.08 6.63
CA SER A 266 -25.88 -13.52 7.63
C SER A 266 -25.18 -14.81 7.25
N ASP A 267 -25.90 -15.76 6.66
CA ASP A 267 -25.39 -17.08 6.32
C ASP A 267 -24.46 -16.99 5.10
N GLU A 268 -24.84 -16.21 4.10
CA GLU A 268 -24.02 -15.91 2.93
C GLU A 268 -22.77 -15.12 3.31
N LEU A 269 -22.88 -14.18 4.26
CA LEU A 269 -21.73 -13.45 4.79
C LEU A 269 -20.78 -14.38 5.55
N TYR A 270 -21.30 -15.32 6.34
CA TYR A 270 -20.49 -16.32 7.04
C TYR A 270 -19.71 -17.17 6.03
N GLU A 271 -20.38 -17.68 5.01
CA GLU A 271 -19.74 -18.46 3.96
C GLU A 271 -18.71 -17.64 3.18
N ARG A 272 -19.01 -16.38 2.88
CA ARG A 272 -18.09 -15.45 2.23
C ARG A 272 -16.83 -15.20 3.06
N LYS A 273 -16.96 -15.10 4.39
CA LYS A 273 -15.85 -15.00 5.36
C LYS A 273 -15.02 -16.27 5.41
N ARG A 274 -15.67 -17.44 5.42
CA ARG A 274 -14.99 -18.75 5.41
C ARG A 274 -14.12 -18.92 4.16
N ILE A 275 -14.68 -18.68 2.97
CA ILE A 275 -13.94 -18.74 1.70
C ILE A 275 -12.77 -17.76 1.70
N HIS A 276 -12.97 -16.52 2.18
CA HIS A 276 -11.89 -15.54 2.26
C HIS A 276 -10.76 -15.99 3.18
N ALA A 277 -11.08 -16.59 4.33
CA ALA A 277 -10.09 -17.12 5.26
C ALA A 277 -9.30 -18.28 4.65
N GLU A 278 -9.96 -19.19 3.93
CA GLU A 278 -9.31 -20.29 3.22
C GLU A 278 -8.39 -19.79 2.10
N GLU A 279 -8.87 -18.86 1.27
CA GLU A 279 -8.06 -18.19 0.24
C GLU A 279 -6.84 -17.49 0.87
N THR A 280 -7.01 -16.84 2.03
CA THR A 280 -5.90 -16.16 2.74
C THR A 280 -4.89 -17.15 3.31
N ALA A 281 -5.36 -18.28 3.86
CA ALA A 281 -4.51 -19.33 4.42
C ALA A 281 -3.70 -20.07 3.33
N GLU A 282 -4.26 -20.25 2.14
CA GLU A 282 -3.52 -20.81 1.00
C GLU A 282 -2.30 -19.95 0.65
N HIS A 283 -2.43 -18.63 0.73
CA HIS A 283 -1.36 -17.67 0.43
C HIS A 283 -0.31 -17.54 1.54
N SER A 284 -0.55 -18.06 2.74
CA SER A 284 0.39 -17.94 3.86
C SER A 284 1.44 -19.07 3.91
N ASN A 285 1.34 -20.06 3.01
CA ASN A 285 2.28 -21.18 2.98
C ASN A 285 3.67 -20.74 2.48
N LEU A 286 4.69 -20.99 3.29
CA LEU A 286 6.08 -20.59 3.01
C LEU A 286 6.89 -21.64 2.22
N THR A 287 6.24 -22.73 1.81
CA THR A 287 6.87 -23.84 1.04
C THR A 287 6.11 -24.20 -0.22
N LYS A 288 4.81 -23.88 -0.30
CA LYS A 288 3.96 -24.14 -1.46
C LYS A 288 3.41 -22.85 -2.01
N ASN A 289 3.38 -22.72 -3.34
CA ASN A 289 2.92 -21.51 -4.04
C ASN A 289 3.53 -20.20 -3.50
N VAL A 290 4.78 -20.25 -3.03
CA VAL A 290 5.51 -19.09 -2.52
C VAL A 290 5.58 -18.04 -3.62
N PRO A 291 5.22 -16.77 -3.34
CA PRO A 291 5.33 -15.70 -4.32
C PRO A 291 6.79 -15.41 -4.66
N MET A 292 7.10 -15.31 -5.96
CA MET A 292 8.45 -15.12 -6.48
C MET A 292 8.61 -13.75 -7.13
N PHE A 293 9.51 -12.94 -6.57
CA PHE A 293 10.01 -11.72 -7.19
C PHE A 293 11.23 -12.07 -8.05
N VAL A 294 11.16 -11.79 -9.35
CA VAL A 294 12.22 -12.14 -10.30
C VAL A 294 12.98 -10.87 -10.66
N CYS A 295 14.19 -10.71 -10.14
CA CYS A 295 14.99 -9.51 -10.40
C CYS A 295 16.49 -9.77 -10.23
N THR A 296 17.01 -9.63 -9.01
CA THR A 296 18.44 -9.68 -8.71
C THR A 296 18.75 -10.78 -7.70
N MET A 297 20.02 -11.14 -7.58
CA MET A 297 20.49 -12.04 -6.54
C MET A 297 20.28 -11.38 -5.17
N ALA A 298 19.64 -12.11 -4.26
CA ALA A 298 19.55 -11.77 -2.85
C ALA A 298 20.37 -12.77 -2.04
N TYR A 299 21.01 -12.27 -0.98
CA TYR A 299 21.86 -13.07 -0.10
C TYR A 299 21.28 -13.11 1.32
N PRO A 300 21.43 -14.23 2.04
CA PRO A 300 21.08 -14.31 3.45
C PRO A 300 21.70 -13.16 4.25
N THR A 301 20.96 -12.62 5.22
CA THR A 301 21.32 -11.50 6.12
C THR A 301 21.57 -10.14 5.47
N VAL A 302 21.61 -10.06 4.13
CA VAL A 302 21.88 -8.80 3.42
C VAL A 302 20.58 -8.03 3.19
N PRO A 303 20.52 -6.73 3.55
CA PRO A 303 19.41 -5.86 3.18
C PRO A 303 19.23 -5.75 1.66
N CYS A 304 17.99 -5.83 1.20
CA CYS A 304 17.63 -5.73 -0.21
C CYS A 304 16.44 -4.76 -0.35
N PRO A 305 16.67 -3.44 -0.43
CA PRO A 305 15.61 -2.47 -0.67
C PRO A 305 15.11 -2.58 -2.12
N LEU A 306 13.79 -2.61 -2.30
CA LEU A 306 13.14 -2.80 -3.60
C LEU A 306 12.17 -1.66 -3.90
N HIS A 307 12.27 -1.10 -5.09
CA HIS A 307 11.25 -0.20 -5.61
C HIS A 307 10.26 -0.99 -6.49
N VAL A 308 9.06 -1.21 -5.95
CA VAL A 308 7.99 -1.99 -6.56
C VAL A 308 6.99 -1.05 -7.23
N PHE A 309 6.94 -1.12 -8.56
CA PHE A 309 6.05 -0.29 -9.37
C PHE A 309 5.10 -1.11 -10.26
N GLU A 310 5.45 -2.35 -10.62
CA GLU A 310 4.59 -3.18 -11.46
C GLU A 310 3.33 -3.62 -10.68
N PRO A 311 2.12 -3.51 -11.28
CA PRO A 311 0.85 -3.86 -10.61
C PRO A 311 0.82 -5.25 -9.98
N ARG A 312 1.36 -6.26 -10.66
CA ARG A 312 1.41 -7.65 -10.16
C ARG A 312 2.21 -7.79 -8.87
N TYR A 313 3.32 -7.05 -8.75
CA TYR A 313 4.18 -7.10 -7.56
C TYR A 313 3.63 -6.21 -6.45
N ARG A 314 2.90 -5.14 -6.77
CA ARG A 314 2.13 -4.38 -5.78
C ARG A 314 1.09 -5.27 -5.08
N LEU A 315 0.35 -6.07 -5.86
CA LEU A 315 -0.56 -7.08 -5.33
C LEU A 315 0.17 -8.13 -4.49
N MET A 316 1.30 -8.65 -4.99
CA MET A 316 2.12 -9.64 -4.29
C MET A 316 2.54 -9.15 -2.90
N ILE A 317 3.12 -7.94 -2.80
CA ILE A 317 3.57 -7.35 -1.54
C ILE A 317 2.40 -7.11 -0.60
N ARG A 318 1.28 -6.59 -1.10
CA ARG A 318 0.08 -6.36 -0.30
C ARG A 318 -0.44 -7.67 0.30
N ARG A 319 -0.52 -8.76 -0.47
CA ARG A 319 -0.90 -10.08 0.04
C ARG A 319 0.08 -10.63 1.07
N SER A 320 1.39 -10.49 0.86
CA SER A 320 2.39 -10.88 1.86
C SER A 320 2.22 -10.12 3.18
N MET A 321 1.77 -8.86 3.13
CA MET A 321 1.46 -8.06 4.32
C MET A 321 0.12 -8.48 4.97
N GLU A 322 -0.94 -8.67 4.18
CA GLU A 322 -2.29 -9.07 4.64
C GLU A 322 -2.30 -10.47 5.28
N THR A 323 -1.59 -11.43 4.68
CA THR A 323 -1.46 -12.80 5.22
C THR A 323 -0.61 -12.86 6.49
N GLY A 324 0.13 -11.81 6.81
CA GLY A 324 1.03 -11.74 7.96
C GLY A 324 2.36 -12.48 7.77
N THR A 325 2.56 -13.21 6.67
CA THR A 325 3.84 -13.89 6.38
C THR A 325 4.99 -12.90 6.27
N LYS A 326 4.74 -11.74 5.65
CA LYS A 326 5.74 -10.71 5.34
C LYS A 326 6.97 -11.31 4.65
N GLN A 327 6.78 -12.33 3.83
CA GLN A 327 7.84 -13.07 3.16
C GLN A 327 7.50 -13.32 1.70
N PHE A 328 8.54 -13.39 0.86
CA PHE A 328 8.45 -13.81 -0.54
C PHE A 328 9.84 -14.28 -1.04
N GLY A 329 9.86 -15.15 -2.04
CA GLY A 329 11.11 -15.63 -2.63
C GLY A 329 11.68 -14.65 -3.65
N MET A 330 12.99 -14.46 -3.67
CA MET A 330 13.71 -13.72 -4.70
C MET A 330 14.56 -14.66 -5.53
N CYS A 331 14.40 -14.60 -6.84
CA CYS A 331 15.22 -15.33 -7.82
C CYS A 331 15.73 -14.39 -8.90
N ILE A 332 16.83 -14.81 -9.53
CA ILE A 332 17.36 -14.16 -10.73
C ILE A 332 16.55 -14.66 -11.92
N SER A 333 16.35 -13.79 -12.91
CA SER A 333 15.75 -14.17 -14.18
C SER A 333 16.58 -15.25 -14.88
N ASP A 334 15.91 -16.26 -15.41
CA ASP A 334 16.52 -17.28 -16.25
C ASP A 334 15.82 -17.31 -17.61
N SER A 335 16.61 -17.32 -18.69
CA SER A 335 16.09 -17.25 -20.06
C SER A 335 15.31 -18.50 -20.47
N GLN A 336 15.60 -19.65 -19.85
CA GLN A 336 14.97 -20.93 -20.21
C GLN A 336 13.74 -21.22 -19.34
N ASN A 337 13.87 -21.02 -18.02
CA ASN A 337 12.85 -21.42 -17.04
C ASN A 337 12.09 -20.24 -16.42
N GLY A 338 12.28 -19.02 -16.95
CA GLY A 338 11.75 -17.77 -16.39
C GLY A 338 12.56 -17.26 -15.19
N PHE A 339 12.87 -18.14 -14.23
CA PHE A 339 13.73 -17.83 -13.08
C PHE A 339 14.56 -19.02 -12.62
N ALA A 340 15.68 -18.72 -11.96
CA ALA A 340 16.68 -19.69 -11.50
C ALA A 340 16.11 -20.75 -10.54
N ASP A 341 16.75 -21.92 -10.50
CA ASP A 341 16.38 -23.03 -9.59
C ASP A 341 16.65 -22.76 -8.12
N TYR A 342 17.44 -21.73 -7.81
CA TYR A 342 17.82 -21.36 -6.46
C TYR A 342 17.50 -19.90 -6.19
N GLY A 343 17.13 -19.61 -4.95
CA GLY A 343 16.78 -18.27 -4.51
C GLY A 343 16.98 -18.07 -3.02
N CYS A 344 16.62 -16.87 -2.56
CA CYS A 344 16.65 -16.49 -1.15
C CYS A 344 15.28 -15.98 -0.74
N MET A 345 14.78 -16.47 0.41
CA MET A 345 13.55 -15.97 1.00
C MET A 345 13.82 -14.59 1.59
N LEU A 346 13.11 -13.57 1.14
CA LEU A 346 13.20 -12.21 1.67
C LEU A 346 12.15 -11.99 2.74
N GLN A 347 12.57 -11.43 3.87
CA GLN A 347 11.69 -10.93 4.93
C GLN A 347 11.44 -9.43 4.74
N ILE A 348 10.18 -9.04 4.63
CA ILE A 348 9.76 -7.64 4.62
C ILE A 348 9.92 -7.08 6.04
N ARG A 349 10.71 -6.01 6.16
CA ARG A 349 10.88 -5.22 7.39
C ARG A 349 9.88 -4.07 7.41
N ASN A 350 9.80 -3.33 6.31
CA ASN A 350 8.92 -2.18 6.18
C ASN A 350 8.45 -1.97 4.74
N VAL A 351 7.33 -1.28 4.57
CA VAL A 351 6.79 -0.89 3.26
C VAL A 351 6.42 0.59 3.30
N HIS A 352 7.08 1.38 2.46
CA HIS A 352 6.79 2.78 2.23
C HIS A 352 6.01 2.95 0.93
N PHE A 353 4.75 3.31 1.09
CA PHE A 353 3.81 3.46 -0.01
C PHE A 353 3.83 4.89 -0.57
N LEU A 354 3.93 5.01 -1.89
CA LEU A 354 3.90 6.28 -2.62
C LEU A 354 2.46 6.66 -3.03
N PRO A 355 2.17 7.96 -3.27
CA PRO A 355 0.84 8.46 -3.63
C PRO A 355 0.25 7.89 -4.92
N ASP A 356 1.11 7.48 -5.86
CA ASP A 356 0.73 6.84 -7.12
C ASP A 356 0.53 5.32 -6.99
N GLY A 357 0.63 4.81 -5.78
CA GLY A 357 0.45 3.42 -5.45
C GLY A 357 1.71 2.56 -5.52
N ARG A 358 2.83 3.08 -6.05
CA ARG A 358 4.14 2.40 -5.97
C ARG A 358 4.58 2.22 -4.52
N SER A 359 5.60 1.40 -4.28
CA SER A 359 6.16 1.22 -2.94
C SER A 359 7.66 1.01 -2.94
N VAL A 360 8.32 1.52 -1.91
CA VAL A 360 9.67 1.11 -1.52
C VAL A 360 9.51 0.07 -0.41
N VAL A 361 10.05 -1.13 -0.63
CA VAL A 361 9.94 -2.28 0.27
C VAL A 361 11.32 -2.56 0.82
N ASP A 362 11.49 -2.41 2.12
CA ASP A 362 12.73 -2.76 2.81
C ASP A 362 12.67 -4.24 3.18
N THR A 363 13.62 -5.01 2.65
CA THR A 363 13.71 -6.44 2.94
C THR A 363 15.09 -6.84 3.42
N VAL A 364 15.19 -8.00 4.07
CA VAL A 364 16.45 -8.64 4.43
C VAL A 364 16.40 -10.09 3.97
N GLY A 365 17.48 -10.58 3.37
CA GLY A 365 17.57 -11.99 2.99
C GLY A 365 17.57 -12.92 4.19
N GLY A 366 16.82 -14.00 4.09
CA GLY A 366 16.78 -15.09 5.05
C GLY A 366 17.29 -16.37 4.41
N LYS A 367 16.54 -17.45 4.56
CA LYS A 367 16.95 -18.79 4.15
C LYS A 367 17.08 -18.95 2.63
N ARG A 368 18.05 -19.74 2.21
CA ARG A 368 18.19 -20.19 0.82
C ARG A 368 17.18 -21.29 0.52
N PHE A 369 16.71 -21.36 -0.71
CA PHE A 369 15.83 -22.43 -1.14
C PHE A 369 16.14 -22.91 -2.56
N ARG A 370 15.67 -24.11 -2.86
CA ARG A 370 15.61 -24.72 -4.17
C ARG A 370 14.17 -24.81 -4.64
N VAL A 371 13.95 -24.49 -5.91
CA VAL A 371 12.65 -24.57 -6.57
C VAL A 371 12.37 -26.03 -6.94
N LEU A 372 11.25 -26.56 -6.48
CA LEU A 372 10.76 -27.90 -6.82
C LEU A 372 9.79 -27.84 -8.00
N ARG A 373 8.88 -26.87 -7.97
CA ARG A 373 7.84 -26.68 -8.99
C ARG A 373 7.62 -25.20 -9.22
N ARG A 374 7.43 -24.81 -10.47
CA ARG A 374 7.13 -23.43 -10.88
C ARG A 374 5.64 -23.29 -11.19
N GLY A 375 5.09 -22.12 -10.90
CA GLY A 375 3.70 -21.76 -11.16
C GLY A 375 3.56 -20.27 -11.44
N MET A 376 2.31 -19.85 -11.64
CA MET A 376 1.96 -18.44 -11.82
C MET A 376 0.60 -18.19 -11.17
N LYS A 377 0.48 -17.07 -10.45
CA LYS A 377 -0.78 -16.63 -9.84
C LYS A 377 -0.90 -15.12 -10.01
N ASP A 378 -2.02 -14.65 -10.56
CA ASP A 378 -2.32 -13.23 -10.77
C ASP A 378 -1.19 -12.41 -11.44
N GLY A 379 -0.49 -13.04 -12.38
CA GLY A 379 0.55 -12.41 -13.21
C GLY A 379 1.97 -12.40 -12.62
N TYR A 380 2.17 -12.82 -11.37
CA TYR A 380 3.49 -13.04 -10.79
C TYR A 380 3.82 -14.53 -10.65
N CYS A 381 5.11 -14.87 -10.69
CA CYS A 381 5.59 -16.24 -10.57
C CYS A 381 5.36 -16.78 -9.16
N THR A 382 5.04 -18.07 -9.03
CA THR A 382 4.99 -18.78 -7.75
C THR A 382 5.89 -20.02 -7.80
N ALA A 383 6.29 -20.54 -6.64
CA ALA A 383 7.06 -21.77 -6.57
C ALA A 383 6.71 -22.63 -5.36
N ASP A 384 6.74 -23.94 -5.55
CA ASP A 384 6.93 -24.88 -4.44
C ASP A 384 8.44 -25.01 -4.21
N ILE A 385 8.87 -24.89 -2.96
CA ILE A 385 10.28 -24.78 -2.60
C ILE A 385 10.66 -25.76 -1.49
N GLU A 386 11.96 -26.03 -1.43
CA GLU A 386 12.63 -26.72 -0.34
C GLU A 386 13.74 -25.83 0.21
N TYR A 387 13.80 -25.64 1.52
CA TYR A 387 14.89 -24.88 2.13
C TYR A 387 16.19 -25.67 2.07
N LEU A 388 17.29 -24.97 1.81
CA LEU A 388 18.62 -25.56 1.84
C LEU A 388 19.15 -25.54 3.27
N GLU A 389 19.66 -26.69 3.73
CA GLU A 389 20.36 -26.84 4.99
C GLU A 389 21.80 -27.27 4.72
N ASP A 390 22.75 -26.68 5.46
CA ASP A 390 24.15 -27.07 5.34
C ASP A 390 24.39 -28.42 6.03
N VAL A 391 25.17 -29.28 5.37
CA VAL A 391 25.48 -30.61 5.90
C VAL A 391 26.47 -30.48 7.05
N LYS A 392 26.07 -30.96 8.23
CA LYS A 392 26.93 -30.96 9.42
C LYS A 392 28.01 -32.04 9.31
N VAL A 393 29.24 -31.66 9.65
CA VAL A 393 30.39 -32.55 9.72
C VAL A 393 30.46 -33.14 11.12
N ALA A 394 30.27 -34.45 11.22
CA ALA A 394 30.29 -35.20 12.49
C ALA A 394 31.68 -35.74 12.83
N ASP A 395 32.49 -36.06 11.82
CA ASP A 395 33.84 -36.59 12.01
C ASP A 395 34.79 -35.50 12.56
N GLU A 396 35.53 -35.81 13.62
CA GLU A 396 36.36 -34.84 14.33
C GLU A 396 37.56 -34.36 13.49
N GLU A 397 38.14 -35.23 12.66
CA GLU A 397 39.27 -34.86 11.79
C GLU A 397 38.81 -34.00 10.62
N GLU A 398 37.69 -34.35 9.98
CA GLU A 398 37.07 -33.50 8.96
C GLU A 398 36.61 -32.16 9.54
N LEU A 399 36.10 -32.14 10.78
CA LEU A 399 35.73 -30.89 11.45
C LEU A 399 36.95 -30.00 11.72
N LYS A 400 38.09 -30.60 12.07
CA LYS A 400 39.35 -29.88 12.23
C LYS A 400 39.82 -29.28 10.90
N LYS A 401 39.79 -30.05 9.81
CA LYS A 401 40.10 -29.55 8.45
C LYS A 401 39.15 -28.43 8.04
N LEU A 402 37.85 -28.57 8.31
CA LEU A 402 36.86 -27.53 8.04
C LEU A 402 37.16 -26.25 8.82
N ARG A 403 37.56 -26.36 10.09
CA ARG A 403 37.95 -25.22 10.91
C ARG A 403 39.21 -24.54 10.41
N GLU A 404 40.21 -25.31 9.97
CA GLU A 404 41.42 -24.79 9.33
C GLU A 404 41.09 -24.03 8.04
N LEU A 405 40.24 -24.60 7.18
CA LEU A 405 39.77 -23.96 5.96
C LEU A 405 38.97 -22.68 6.25
N HIS A 406 38.03 -22.72 7.20
CA HIS A 406 37.27 -21.56 7.65
C HIS A 406 38.20 -20.43 8.09
N ASN A 407 39.18 -20.72 8.95
CA ASN A 407 40.13 -19.73 9.43
C ASN A 407 41.00 -19.17 8.30
N PHE A 408 41.43 -20.02 7.37
CA PHE A 408 42.19 -19.61 6.20
C PHE A 408 41.39 -18.63 5.31
N VAL A 409 40.14 -18.97 4.99
CA VAL A 409 39.27 -18.12 4.17
C VAL A 409 38.94 -16.81 4.89
N TYR A 410 38.65 -16.85 6.19
CA TYR A 410 38.42 -15.66 7.00
C TYR A 410 39.64 -14.73 6.98
N ASN A 411 40.84 -15.25 7.21
CA ASN A 411 42.08 -14.46 7.19
C ASN A 411 42.36 -13.89 5.79
N GLN A 412 42.08 -14.65 4.74
CA GLN A 412 42.22 -14.17 3.36
C GLN A 412 41.25 -13.02 3.08
N ALA A 413 39.99 -13.13 3.52
CA ALA A 413 39.00 -12.07 3.37
C ALA A 413 39.38 -10.80 4.17
N CYS A 414 39.85 -10.96 5.41
CA CYS A 414 40.38 -9.86 6.22
C CYS A 414 41.59 -9.18 5.56
N SER A 415 42.53 -9.95 5.04
CA SER A 415 43.71 -9.42 4.33
C SER A 415 43.31 -8.67 3.06
N TRP A 416 42.39 -9.24 2.27
CA TRP A 416 41.84 -8.59 1.09
C TRP A 416 41.17 -7.25 1.45
N PHE A 417 40.36 -7.22 2.51
CA PHE A 417 39.69 -6.03 2.99
C PHE A 417 40.66 -4.95 3.50
N GLN A 418 41.71 -5.37 4.21
CA GLN A 418 42.78 -4.47 4.68
C GLN A 418 43.63 -3.94 3.52
N ASN A 419 43.78 -4.68 2.42
CA ASN A 419 44.56 -4.26 1.26
C ASN A 419 43.75 -3.46 0.22
N LEU A 420 42.42 -3.38 0.37
CA LEU A 420 41.56 -2.54 -0.47
C LEU A 420 41.92 -1.05 -0.33
N ARG A 421 41.86 -0.29 -1.43
CA ARG A 421 42.06 1.16 -1.39
C ARG A 421 41.06 1.81 -0.44
N ASN A 422 41.49 2.83 0.31
CA ASN A 422 40.67 3.50 1.33
C ASN A 422 39.26 3.87 0.83
N LYS A 423 39.13 4.40 -0.39
CA LYS A 423 37.83 4.74 -0.98
C LYS A 423 36.84 3.56 -0.99
N PHE A 424 37.28 2.38 -1.40
CA PHE A 424 36.40 1.19 -1.45
C PHE A 424 36.15 0.63 -0.07
N ARG A 425 37.16 0.64 0.81
CA ARG A 425 37.01 0.18 2.19
C ARG A 425 35.96 1.00 2.95
N THR A 426 36.01 2.33 2.84
CA THR A 426 35.02 3.22 3.46
C THR A 426 33.61 2.99 2.92
N GLN A 427 33.46 2.77 1.61
CA GLN A 427 32.15 2.46 1.00
C GLN A 427 31.57 1.14 1.52
N ILE A 428 32.39 0.09 1.61
CA ILE A 428 31.94 -1.21 2.15
C ILE A 428 31.53 -1.05 3.62
N LEU A 429 32.34 -0.37 4.44
CA LEU A 429 32.01 -0.12 5.85
C LEU A 429 30.69 0.65 6.01
N GLN A 430 30.48 1.67 5.18
CA GLN A 430 29.28 2.48 5.25
C GLN A 430 28.03 1.71 4.82
N HIS A 431 28.16 0.80 3.85
CA HIS A 431 27.01 0.11 3.26
C HIS A 431 26.69 -1.25 3.92
N PHE A 432 27.71 -2.04 4.23
CA PHE A 432 27.57 -3.40 4.76
C PHE A 432 27.99 -3.52 6.23
N GLY A 433 28.68 -2.50 6.77
CA GLY A 433 29.21 -2.54 8.14
C GLY A 433 30.64 -3.12 8.22
N PRO A 434 31.14 -3.33 9.45
CA PRO A 434 32.45 -3.93 9.66
C PRO A 434 32.48 -5.39 9.17
N MET A 435 33.69 -5.90 8.98
CA MET A 435 33.88 -7.33 8.73
C MET A 435 33.28 -8.12 9.91
N PRO A 436 32.51 -9.18 9.66
CA PRO A 436 31.94 -10.00 10.73
C PRO A 436 33.02 -10.57 11.65
N ASP A 437 32.66 -10.74 12.91
CA ASP A 437 33.51 -11.44 13.86
C ASP A 437 33.65 -12.91 13.47
N ARG A 438 34.76 -13.53 13.90
CA ARG A 438 34.99 -14.95 13.64
C ARG A 438 33.97 -15.79 14.41
N GLU A 439 33.19 -16.58 13.69
CA GLU A 439 32.18 -17.46 14.28
C GLU A 439 32.82 -18.53 15.20
N GLU A 440 32.27 -18.69 16.40
CA GLU A 440 32.70 -19.75 17.33
C GLU A 440 32.26 -21.14 16.84
N ASN A 441 31.03 -21.19 16.32
CA ASN A 441 30.40 -22.38 15.77
C ASN A 441 30.24 -22.27 14.26
N ILE A 442 31.20 -22.84 13.53
CA ILE A 442 31.27 -22.86 12.06
C ILE A 442 30.22 -23.75 11.38
N GLN A 443 29.36 -24.41 12.16
CA GLN A 443 28.29 -25.29 11.65
C GLN A 443 26.88 -24.75 11.94
N VAL A 444 26.76 -23.48 12.36
CA VAL A 444 25.45 -22.84 12.55
C VAL A 444 24.84 -22.56 11.17
N THR A 445 23.68 -23.16 10.90
CA THR A 445 22.91 -22.92 9.68
C THR A 445 22.12 -21.63 9.81
N LEU A 446 22.19 -20.74 8.80
CA LEU A 446 21.41 -19.50 8.69
C LEU A 446 20.11 -19.69 7.91
#